data_AF-A0AAW2CET7-F1
#
_entry.id   AF-A0AAW2CET7-F1
#
_cell.length_a   1.000
_cell.length_b   1.000
_cell.length_c   1.000
_cell.angle_alpha   90.00
_cell.angle_beta   90.00
_cell.angle_gamma   90.00
#
_symmetry.space_group_name_H-M   'P 1'
#
loop_
_entity.id
_entity.type
_entity.pdbx_description
1 polymer ?
#
loop_
_entity_poly.entity_id
_entity_poly.type
_entity_poly.pdbx_seq_one_letter_code
_entity_poly.pdbx_strand_id
1 'polypeptide(L)'
;MAVEIRILHCWFWRWLQLATMVKCAAMGQSKDEAVYRRVIGLVEEVWPWLRVLDANAYENLHRALVTYRGKCTLFLVGELACFDGDLVLAFCYATISEFAKSSLKDQIYKVALRICSFYSRYQRIDRCSSLTY
;
A
#
# COMPACT_ATOMS: atom_id res chain seq x y z
N MET A 1 14.85 -6.75 31.54
CA MET A 1 14.20 -7.91 30.88
C MET A 1 12.67 -7.82 30.78
N ALA A 2 11.92 -7.33 31.78
CA ALA A 2 10.45 -7.21 31.67
C ALA A 2 9.94 -6.13 30.68
N VAL A 3 10.74 -5.08 30.46
CA VAL A 3 10.42 -3.98 29.54
C VAL A 3 10.53 -4.41 28.07
N GLU A 4 11.53 -5.21 27.72
CA GLU A 4 11.69 -5.79 26.36
C GLU A 4 10.53 -6.70 25.96
N ILE A 5 10.02 -7.52 26.88
CA ILE A 5 8.92 -8.45 26.59
C ILE A 5 7.59 -7.69 26.37
N ARG A 6 7.33 -6.64 27.15
CA ARG A 6 6.13 -5.79 26.94
C ARG A 6 6.21 -5.00 25.64
N ILE A 7 7.41 -4.53 25.27
CA ILE A 7 7.68 -3.90 23.99
C ILE A 7 7.42 -4.92 22.88
N LEU A 8 8.04 -6.09 22.89
CA LEU A 8 7.82 -7.15 21.88
C LEU A 8 6.35 -7.57 21.73
N HIS A 9 5.57 -7.60 22.82
CA HIS A 9 4.14 -7.95 22.77
C HIS A 9 3.27 -6.85 22.16
N CYS A 10 3.47 -5.58 22.53
CA CYS A 10 2.81 -4.43 21.88
C CYS A 10 3.17 -4.32 20.40
N TRP A 11 4.40 -4.70 20.06
CA TRP A 11 4.91 -4.69 18.69
C TRP A 11 4.31 -5.79 17.84
N PHE A 12 4.21 -7.01 18.36
CA PHE A 12 3.53 -8.09 17.66
C PHE A 12 2.07 -7.74 17.38
N TRP A 13 1.40 -7.07 18.31
CA TRP A 13 0.00 -6.68 18.11
C TRP A 13 -0.18 -5.54 17.10
N ARG A 14 0.65 -4.48 17.17
CA ARG A 14 0.65 -3.42 16.14
C ARG A 14 1.04 -3.96 14.76
N TRP A 15 1.96 -4.91 14.71
CA TRP A 15 2.37 -5.60 13.49
C TRP A 15 1.26 -6.45 12.89
N LEU A 16 0.61 -7.28 13.71
CA LEU A 16 -0.53 -8.08 13.28
C LEU A 16 -1.68 -7.18 12.83
N GLN A 17 -1.90 -6.07 13.51
CA GLN A 17 -2.91 -5.08 13.12
C GLN A 17 -2.58 -4.41 11.79
N LEU A 18 -1.34 -4.00 11.54
CA LEU A 18 -0.90 -3.47 10.24
C LEU A 18 -1.12 -4.52 9.13
N ALA A 19 -0.56 -5.71 9.30
CA ALA A 19 -0.64 -6.76 8.29
C ALA A 19 -2.08 -7.17 7.99
N THR A 20 -2.93 -7.27 9.03
CA THR A 20 -4.36 -7.55 8.87
C THR A 20 -5.10 -6.40 8.22
N MET A 21 -4.87 -5.14 8.60
CA MET A 21 -5.54 -4.01 7.97
C MET A 21 -5.17 -3.83 6.50
N VAL A 22 -3.88 -3.93 6.14
CA VAL A 22 -3.46 -3.84 4.73
C VAL A 22 -4.01 -5.03 3.95
N LYS A 23 -4.00 -6.25 4.53
CA LYS A 23 -4.59 -7.43 3.90
C LYS A 23 -6.10 -7.30 3.74
N CYS A 24 -6.82 -6.83 4.75
CA CYS A 24 -8.27 -6.59 4.72
C CYS A 24 -8.63 -5.48 3.73
N ALA A 25 -7.85 -4.40 3.65
CA ALA A 25 -8.05 -3.38 2.63
C ALA A 25 -7.81 -3.94 1.21
N ALA A 26 -6.76 -4.76 1.03
CA ALA A 26 -6.44 -5.37 -0.24
C ALA A 26 -7.45 -6.43 -0.69
N MET A 27 -8.01 -7.21 0.25
CA MET A 27 -8.98 -8.27 -0.04
C MET A 27 -10.42 -7.78 -0.04
N GLY A 28 -10.76 -6.88 0.89
CA GLY A 28 -12.10 -6.34 1.07
C GLY A 28 -12.45 -5.25 0.08
N GLN A 29 -11.46 -4.63 -0.58
CA GLN A 29 -11.69 -3.67 -1.67
C GLN A 29 -12.74 -2.61 -1.30
N SER A 30 -12.66 -2.13 -0.06
CA SER A 30 -13.60 -1.13 0.48
C SER A 30 -13.50 0.15 -0.34
N LYS A 31 -14.62 0.86 -0.52
CA LYS A 31 -14.62 2.21 -1.12
C LYS A 31 -14.49 3.33 -0.09
N ASP A 32 -14.23 2.99 1.17
CA ASP A 32 -13.97 3.96 2.24
C ASP A 32 -12.51 4.43 2.23
N GLU A 33 -12.29 5.67 1.83
CA GLU A 33 -10.98 6.33 1.83
C GLU A 33 -10.29 6.35 3.19
N ALA A 34 -11.06 6.42 4.29
CA ALA A 34 -10.50 6.47 5.63
C ALA A 34 -9.69 5.21 5.96
N VAL A 35 -10.08 4.06 5.38
CA VAL A 35 -9.34 2.80 5.50
C VAL A 35 -7.95 2.93 4.89
N TYR A 36 -7.85 3.51 3.69
CA TYR A 36 -6.58 3.67 2.99
C TYR A 36 -5.68 4.73 3.62
N ARG A 37 -6.24 5.86 4.07
CA ARG A 37 -5.49 6.87 4.83
C ARG A 37 -4.92 6.29 6.12
N ARG A 38 -5.72 5.48 6.85
CA ARG A 38 -5.25 4.79 8.05
C ARG A 38 -4.14 3.78 7.73
N VAL A 39 -4.22 3.08 6.60
CA VAL A 39 -3.13 2.20 6.14
C VAL A 39 -1.83 2.98 5.93
N ILE A 40 -1.86 4.17 5.31
CA ILE A 40 -0.65 5.00 5.16
C ILE A 40 -0.06 5.35 6.52
N GLY A 41 -0.86 5.93 7.42
CA GLY A 41 -0.39 6.37 8.75
C GLY A 41 0.19 5.22 9.57
N LEU A 42 -0.44 4.04 9.53
CA LEU A 42 0.06 2.86 10.24
C LEU A 42 1.39 2.36 9.66
N VAL A 43 1.59 2.39 8.34
CA VAL A 43 2.87 1.99 7.73
C VAL A 43 3.99 2.92 8.17
N GLU A 44 3.73 4.24 8.20
CA GLU A 44 4.68 5.24 8.66
C GLU A 44 5.01 5.08 10.16
N GLU A 45 4.02 4.79 11.00
CA GLU A 45 4.23 4.51 12.42
C GLU A 45 5.05 3.24 12.66
N VAL A 46 4.87 2.20 11.83
CA VAL A 46 5.56 0.91 11.97
C VAL A 46 6.97 0.94 11.35
N TRP A 47 7.25 1.89 10.47
CA TRP A 47 8.52 1.97 9.74
C TRP A 47 9.80 2.02 10.61
N PRO A 48 9.87 2.84 11.68
CA PRO A 48 11.06 2.92 12.53
C PRO A 48 11.35 1.61 13.26
N TRP A 49 10.30 0.87 13.57
CA TRP A 49 10.32 -0.37 14.31
C TRP A 49 10.86 -1.52 13.47
N LEU A 50 10.61 -1.51 12.16
CA LEU A 50 11.19 -2.48 11.22
C LEU A 50 12.73 -2.56 11.31
N ARG A 51 13.41 -1.45 11.65
CA ARG A 51 14.87 -1.38 11.74
C ARG A 51 15.49 -2.19 12.88
N VAL A 52 14.67 -2.63 13.84
CA VAL A 52 15.12 -3.39 15.03
C VAL A 52 14.99 -4.91 14.81
N LEU A 53 14.33 -5.33 13.72
CA LEU A 53 14.19 -6.74 13.36
C LEU A 53 15.49 -7.31 12.80
N ASP A 54 15.71 -8.60 12.97
CA ASP A 54 16.77 -9.31 12.24
C ASP A 54 16.51 -9.23 10.73
N ALA A 55 17.58 -9.34 9.94
CA ALA A 55 17.53 -9.11 8.49
C ALA A 55 16.51 -10.01 7.77
N ASN A 56 16.35 -11.25 8.22
CA ASN A 56 15.43 -12.21 7.60
C ASN A 56 13.97 -11.89 7.96
N ALA A 57 13.68 -11.54 9.22
CA ALA A 57 12.35 -11.09 9.61
C ALA A 57 11.97 -9.76 8.93
N TYR A 58 12.91 -8.81 8.84
CA TYR A 58 12.73 -7.55 8.13
C TYR A 58 12.39 -7.79 6.66
N GLU A 59 13.17 -8.61 5.95
CA GLU A 59 12.96 -8.85 4.52
C GLU A 59 11.60 -9.50 4.24
N ASN A 60 11.26 -10.55 4.99
CA ASN A 60 9.98 -11.23 4.83
C ASN A 60 8.80 -10.29 5.06
N LEU A 61 8.91 -9.44 6.06
CA LEU A 61 7.89 -8.46 6.40
C LEU A 61 7.79 -7.34 5.36
N HIS A 62 8.91 -6.74 4.99
CA HIS A 62 8.97 -5.71 3.98
C HIS A 62 8.35 -6.20 2.67
N ARG A 63 8.70 -7.44 2.26
CA ARG A 63 8.13 -8.09 1.08
C ARG A 63 6.60 -8.26 1.17
N ALA A 64 6.08 -8.68 2.31
CA ALA A 64 4.64 -8.85 2.52
C ALA A 64 3.91 -7.49 2.45
N LEU A 65 4.43 -6.46 3.12
CA LEU A 65 3.85 -5.12 3.12
C LEU A 65 3.83 -4.52 1.72
N VAL A 66 4.95 -4.59 1.00
CA VAL A 66 5.08 -4.13 -0.39
C VAL A 66 4.06 -4.82 -1.29
N THR A 67 3.87 -6.14 -1.12
CA THR A 67 2.90 -6.91 -1.89
C THR A 67 1.45 -6.46 -1.64
N TYR A 68 1.04 -6.33 -0.38
CA TYR A 68 -0.34 -5.92 -0.06
C TYR A 68 -0.58 -4.45 -0.43
N ARG A 69 0.40 -3.57 -0.24
CA ARG A 69 0.32 -2.17 -0.65
C ARG A 69 0.22 -2.03 -2.17
N GLY A 70 0.95 -2.87 -2.92
CA GLY A 70 0.80 -2.99 -4.36
C GLY A 70 -0.62 -3.38 -4.78
N LYS A 71 -1.25 -4.34 -4.08
CA LYS A 71 -2.65 -4.70 -4.33
C LYS A 71 -3.62 -3.56 -4.05
N CYS A 72 -3.49 -2.87 -2.92
CA CYS A 72 -4.30 -1.69 -2.60
C CYS A 72 -4.16 -0.60 -3.67
N THR A 73 -2.93 -0.33 -4.12
CA THR A 73 -2.66 0.67 -5.16
C THR A 73 -3.32 0.31 -6.49
N LEU A 74 -3.21 -0.94 -6.92
CA LEU A 74 -3.86 -1.39 -8.16
C LEU A 74 -5.38 -1.30 -8.07
N PHE A 75 -5.96 -1.54 -6.90
CA PHE A 75 -7.39 -1.37 -6.67
C PHE A 75 -7.81 0.10 -6.71
N LEU A 76 -7.12 0.96 -5.95
CA LEU A 76 -7.37 2.41 -5.92
C LEU A 76 -7.29 3.04 -7.32
N VAL A 77 -6.26 2.67 -8.07
CA VAL A 77 -6.06 3.13 -9.45
C VAL A 77 -7.11 2.53 -10.41
N GLY A 78 -7.58 1.31 -10.17
CA GLY A 78 -8.66 0.71 -10.96
C GLY A 78 -10.01 1.39 -10.76
N GLU A 79 -10.24 1.91 -9.55
CA GLU A 79 -11.48 2.58 -9.13
C GLU A 79 -11.26 4.10 -8.99
N LEU A 80 -10.44 4.69 -9.85
CA LEU A 80 -9.99 6.09 -9.78
C LEU A 80 -11.15 7.12 -9.69
N ALA A 81 -12.33 6.78 -10.22
CA ALA A 81 -13.53 7.62 -10.14
C ALA A 81 -14.19 7.65 -8.74
N CYS A 82 -13.88 6.69 -7.87
CA CYS A 82 -14.45 6.56 -6.53
C CYS A 82 -13.57 7.14 -5.42
N PHE A 83 -12.37 7.59 -5.76
CA PHE A 83 -11.36 7.99 -4.79
C PHE A 83 -10.75 9.33 -5.14
N ASP A 84 -10.38 10.08 -4.12
CA ASP A 84 -9.59 11.29 -4.22
C ASP A 84 -8.28 11.05 -4.98
N GLY A 85 -8.03 11.87 -6.01
CA GLY A 85 -6.87 11.73 -6.88
C GLY A 85 -5.55 11.87 -6.13
N ASP A 86 -5.48 12.76 -5.14
CA ASP A 86 -4.28 12.97 -4.32
C ASP A 86 -3.96 11.74 -3.46
N LEU A 87 -4.99 11.09 -2.90
CA LEU A 87 -4.85 9.82 -2.19
C LEU A 87 -4.30 8.71 -3.11
N VAL A 88 -4.85 8.58 -4.32
CA VAL A 88 -4.40 7.59 -5.30
C VAL A 88 -2.94 7.83 -5.70
N LEU A 89 -2.57 9.10 -5.94
CA LEU A 89 -1.20 9.49 -6.28
C LEU A 89 -0.22 9.21 -5.14
N ALA A 90 -0.59 9.53 -3.89
CA ALA A 90 0.24 9.23 -2.73
C ALA A 90 0.49 7.72 -2.58
N PHE A 91 -0.53 6.88 -2.81
CA PHE A 91 -0.37 5.43 -2.82
C PHE A 91 0.53 4.94 -3.95
N CYS A 92 0.41 5.51 -5.15
CA CYS A 92 1.27 5.18 -6.29
C CYS A 92 2.74 5.49 -5.98
N TYR A 93 3.03 6.72 -5.55
CA TYR A 93 4.39 7.16 -5.24
C TYR A 93 5.00 6.30 -4.14
N ALA A 94 4.26 6.11 -3.04
CA ALA A 94 4.76 5.36 -1.91
C ALA A 94 4.95 3.87 -2.25
N THR A 95 4.10 3.29 -3.08
CA THR A 95 4.27 1.90 -3.56
C THR A 95 5.51 1.76 -4.42
N ILE A 96 5.71 2.65 -5.41
CA ILE A 96 6.90 2.60 -6.27
C ILE A 96 8.18 2.78 -5.45
N SER A 97 8.20 3.74 -4.53
CA SER A 97 9.33 3.97 -3.61
C SER A 97 9.63 2.74 -2.77
N GLU A 98 8.61 2.08 -2.24
CA GLU A 98 8.80 0.91 -1.39
C GLU A 98 9.21 -0.35 -2.16
N PHE A 99 8.68 -0.55 -3.36
CA PHE A 99 9.19 -1.62 -4.22
C PHE A 99 10.68 -1.41 -4.57
N ALA A 100 11.12 -0.16 -4.80
CA ALA A 100 12.53 0.16 -5.12
C ALA A 100 13.51 -0.18 -3.99
N LYS A 101 13.03 -0.10 -2.75
CA LYS A 101 13.81 -0.46 -1.54
C LYS A 101 13.75 -1.95 -1.22
N SER A 102 12.84 -2.70 -1.84
CA SER A 102 12.55 -4.09 -1.50
C SER A 102 13.32 -5.09 -2.37
N SER A 103 13.36 -6.35 -1.92
CA SER A 103 13.80 -7.46 -2.78
C SER A 103 12.84 -7.72 -3.97
N LEU A 104 11.70 -7.04 -4.04
CA LEU A 104 10.76 -7.09 -5.17
C LEU A 104 11.00 -6.00 -6.23
N LYS A 105 12.12 -5.28 -6.19
CA LYS A 105 12.43 -4.20 -7.16
C LYS A 105 12.25 -4.61 -8.63
N ASP A 106 12.54 -5.88 -8.96
CA ASP A 106 12.38 -6.39 -10.32
C ASP A 106 10.92 -6.51 -10.76
N GLN A 107 9.96 -6.43 -9.82
CA GLN A 107 8.52 -6.42 -10.12
C GLN A 107 7.96 -5.01 -10.30
N ILE A 108 8.74 -3.95 -10.05
CA ILE A 108 8.32 -2.54 -10.19
C ILE A 108 7.71 -2.30 -11.56
N TYR A 109 8.38 -2.76 -12.63
CA TYR A 109 7.93 -2.51 -13.99
C TYR A 109 6.51 -3.05 -14.23
N LYS A 110 6.16 -4.21 -13.66
CA LYS A 110 4.82 -4.79 -13.81
C LYS A 110 3.76 -3.96 -13.12
N VAL A 111 4.06 -3.46 -11.93
CA VAL A 111 3.14 -2.62 -11.16
C VAL A 111 2.97 -1.27 -11.85
N ALA A 112 4.08 -0.63 -12.24
CA ALA A 112 4.07 0.63 -12.97
C ALA A 112 3.29 0.52 -14.29
N LEU A 113 3.51 -0.54 -15.07
CA LEU A 113 2.79 -0.75 -16.33
C LEU A 113 1.28 -0.89 -16.12
N ARG A 114 0.85 -1.59 -15.06
CA ARG A 114 -0.57 -1.70 -14.71
C ARG A 114 -1.16 -0.35 -14.32
N ILE A 115 -0.46 0.43 -13.50
CA ILE A 115 -0.88 1.79 -13.11
C ILE A 115 -1.07 2.67 -14.35
N CYS A 116 -0.08 2.72 -15.24
CA CYS A 116 -0.15 3.48 -16.49
C CYS A 116 -1.32 3.03 -17.38
N SER A 117 -1.56 1.71 -17.45
CA SER A 117 -2.67 1.13 -18.23
C SER A 117 -4.03 1.57 -17.71
N PHE A 118 -4.22 1.59 -16.38
CA PHE A 118 -5.45 2.09 -15.77
C PHE A 118 -5.65 3.58 -16.00
N TYR A 119 -4.60 4.40 -15.81
CA TYR A 119 -4.68 5.83 -16.05
C TYR A 119 -5.04 6.16 -17.50
N SER A 120 -4.47 5.43 -18.44
CA SER A 120 -4.76 5.56 -19.88
C SER A 120 -6.22 5.20 -20.22
N ARG A 121 -6.80 4.21 -19.51
CA ARG A 121 -8.22 3.85 -19.65
C ARG A 121 -9.12 4.92 -19.04
N TYR A 122 -8.79 5.40 -17.85
CA TYR A 122 -9.53 6.45 -17.16
C TYR A 122 -9.60 7.72 -18.02
N GLN A 123 -8.46 8.20 -18.53
CA GLN A 123 -8.41 9.38 -19.40
C GLN A 123 -9.20 9.20 -20.71
N ARG A 124 -9.35 7.96 -21.20
CA ARG A 124 -10.19 7.67 -22.38
C ARG A 124 -11.68 7.75 -22.04
N ILE A 125 -12.08 7.28 -20.86
CA ILE A 125 -13.47 7.37 -20.37
C ILE A 125 -13.83 8.84 -20.14
N ASP A 126 -13.00 9.60 -19.42
CA ASP A 126 -13.23 11.02 -19.13
C ASP A 126 -13.41 11.86 -20.41
N ARG A 127 -12.58 11.62 -21.42
CA ARG A 127 -12.71 12.26 -22.74
C ARG A 127 -14.00 11.91 -23.46
N CYS A 128 -14.52 10.70 -23.29
CA CYS A 128 -15.79 10.29 -23.89
C CYS A 128 -16.97 10.97 -23.19
N SER A 129 -16.94 11.06 -21.86
CA SER A 129 -17.98 11.75 -21.08
C SER A 129 -17.98 13.28 -21.25
N SER A 130 -16.85 13.88 -21.65
CA SER A 130 -16.78 15.31 -22.00
C SER A 130 -17.13 15.63 -23.45
N LEU A 131 -17.38 14.60 -24.29
CA LEU A 131 -17.92 14.74 -25.64
C LEU A 131 -19.45 14.55 -25.71
N THR A 132 -20.09 14.22 -24.58
CA THR A 132 -21.55 14.05 -24.45
C THR A 132 -22.25 15.20 -23.71
N TYR A 133 -21.56 16.30 -23.44
CA TYR A 133 -22.15 17.56 -22.93
C TYR A 133 -21.97 18.70 -23.92
#